data_AF-A0A957ZLI4-F1
#
_entry.id   AF-A0A957ZLI4-F1
#
_cell.length_a   1.000
_cell.length_b   1.000
_cell.length_c   1.000
_cell.angle_alpha   90.00
_cell.angle_beta   90.00
_cell.angle_gamma   90.00
#
_symmetry.space_group_name_H-M   'P 1'
#
loop_
_entity.id
_entity.type
_entity.pdbx_description
1 polymer ?
#
loop_
_entity_poly.entity_id
_entity_poly.type
_entity_poly.pdbx_seq_one_letter_code
_entity_poly.pdbx_strand_id
1 'polypeptide(L)'
;MCEHRFRAMGSAFSIWLLHDDAPLAEDLLYQAQALIERAEVRMTRFSATSELSRLNRAAGAWTVLSRPMWQVVGRALHLARETGGLFDPTVLTAMLAAGYDRSFDQIGSGAVN
;
A
#
# COMPACT_ATOMS: atom_id res chain seq x y z
N MET A 1 23.57 13.59 -8.43
CA MET A 1 22.59 13.12 -7.43
C MET A 1 21.29 13.84 -7.70
N CYS A 2 20.23 13.08 -7.98
CA CYS A 2 18.90 13.60 -8.24
C CYS A 2 17.96 13.18 -7.09
N GLU A 3 17.03 14.04 -6.73
CA GLU A 3 16.00 13.77 -5.74
C GLU A 3 14.63 13.86 -6.40
N HIS A 4 13.74 12.93 -6.05
CA HIS A 4 12.35 12.94 -6.48
C HIS A 4 11.41 12.81 -5.29
N ARG A 5 10.47 13.75 -5.17
CA ARG A 5 9.51 13.82 -4.06
C ARG A 5 8.08 13.75 -4.59
N PHE A 6 7.25 12.93 -3.97
CA PHE A 6 5.84 12.75 -4.32
C PHE A 6 5.06 12.25 -3.11
N ARG A 7 3.73 12.13 -3.25
CA ARG A 7 2.86 11.53 -2.23
C ARG A 7 2.27 10.23 -2.74
N ALA A 8 2.25 9.22 -1.89
CA ALA A 8 1.65 7.92 -2.15
C ALA A 8 1.37 7.20 -0.82
N MET A 9 0.45 6.25 -0.80
CA MET A 9 0.10 5.41 0.34
C MET A 9 -0.21 6.19 1.63
N GLY A 10 -0.86 7.35 1.49
CA GLY A 10 -1.16 8.26 2.62
C GLY A 10 0.06 8.93 3.26
N SER A 11 1.23 8.91 2.61
CA SER A 11 2.49 9.46 3.13
C SER A 11 3.24 10.31 2.08
N ALA A 12 4.28 11.01 2.53
CA ALA A 12 5.26 11.65 1.66
C ALA A 12 6.42 10.69 1.38
N PHE A 13 6.83 10.60 0.12
CA PHE A 13 7.97 9.80 -0.33
C PHE A 13 9.09 10.70 -0.83
N SER A 14 10.32 10.23 -0.69
CA SER A 14 11.51 10.84 -1.28
C SER A 14 12.46 9.74 -1.74
N ILE A 15 12.92 9.84 -2.97
CA ILE A 15 13.86 8.89 -3.58
C ILE A 15 15.07 9.68 -4.04
N TRP A 16 16.26 9.23 -3.66
CA TRP A 16 17.52 9.81 -4.11
C TRP A 16 18.25 8.81 -4.99
N LEU A 17 18.79 9.30 -6.11
CA LEU A 17 19.57 8.50 -7.03
C LEU A 17 20.89 9.21 -7.36
N LEU A 18 22.00 8.54 -7.10
CA LEU A 18 23.31 8.96 -7.59
C LEU A 18 23.58 8.26 -8.92
N HIS A 19 23.70 9.05 -9.98
CA HIS A 19 23.95 8.58 -11.33
C HIS A 19 24.67 9.69 -12.12
N ASP A 20 25.54 9.32 -13.06
CA ASP A 20 26.36 10.27 -13.84
C ASP A 20 25.56 10.94 -14.97
N ASP A 21 24.57 10.24 -15.51
CA ASP A 21 23.60 10.76 -16.48
C ASP A 21 22.34 11.26 -15.74
N ALA A 22 22.14 12.59 -15.70
CA ALA A 22 21.03 13.21 -14.99
C ALA A 22 19.66 12.99 -15.67
N PRO A 23 19.49 13.16 -17.00
CA PRO A 23 18.26 12.79 -17.69
C PRO A 23 17.83 11.34 -17.45
N LEU A 24 18.76 10.38 -17.52
CA LEU A 24 18.44 8.99 -17.23
C LEU A 24 18.05 8.78 -15.76
N ALA A 25 18.71 9.48 -14.83
CA ALA A 25 18.37 9.42 -13.42
C ALA A 25 16.94 9.89 -13.16
N GLU A 26 16.52 10.98 -13.80
CA GLU A 26 15.16 11.50 -13.69
C GLU A 26 14.11 10.49 -14.19
N ASP A 27 14.33 9.89 -15.36
CA ASP A 27 13.42 8.86 -15.89
C ASP A 27 13.29 7.65 -14.95
N LEU A 28 14.42 7.16 -14.42
CA LEU A 28 14.42 6.06 -13.44
C LEU A 28 13.66 6.41 -12.15
N LEU A 29 13.75 7.66 -11.69
CA LEU A 29 13.02 8.14 -10.53
C LEU A 29 11.50 8.18 -10.78
N TYR A 30 11.06 8.59 -11.98
CA TYR A 30 9.65 8.52 -12.36
C TYR A 30 9.15 7.06 -12.44
N GLN A 31 9.96 6.16 -12.98
CA GLN A 31 9.63 4.73 -13.01
C GLN A 31 9.48 4.14 -11.60
N ALA A 32 10.33 4.57 -10.66
CA ALA A 32 10.25 4.16 -9.25
C ALA A 32 8.96 4.66 -8.57
N GLN A 33 8.58 5.93 -8.79
CA GLN A 33 7.27 6.43 -8.34
C GLN A 33 6.13 5.59 -8.91
N ALA A 34 6.14 5.33 -10.23
CA ALA A 34 5.08 4.58 -10.88
C ALA A 34 4.96 3.14 -10.33
N LEU A 35 6.06 2.53 -9.86
CA LEU A 35 6.02 1.23 -9.18
C LEU A 35 5.28 1.32 -7.83
N ILE A 36 5.52 2.37 -7.06
CA ILE A 36 4.87 2.62 -5.77
C ILE A 36 3.37 2.89 -5.97
N GLU A 37 3.01 3.72 -6.93
CA GLU A 37 1.60 4.00 -7.27
C GLU A 37 0.86 2.73 -7.72
N ARG A 38 1.49 1.88 -8.53
CA ARG A 38 0.92 0.57 -8.91
C ARG A 38 0.73 -0.36 -7.71
N ALA A 39 1.62 -0.30 -6.72
CA ALA A 39 1.45 -1.05 -5.48
C ALA A 39 0.28 -0.49 -4.66
N GLU A 40 0.17 0.83 -4.53
CA GLU A 40 -0.92 1.50 -3.82
C GLU A 40 -2.29 1.16 -4.41
N VAL A 41 -2.48 1.33 -5.72
CA VAL A 41 -3.76 1.02 -6.41
C VAL A 41 -4.15 -0.44 -6.18
N ARG A 42 -3.18 -1.34 -6.17
CA ARG A 42 -3.41 -2.78 -5.99
C ARG A 42 -3.74 -3.14 -4.54
N MET A 43 -3.04 -2.55 -3.58
CA MET A 43 -3.01 -2.98 -2.18
C MET A 43 -3.80 -2.07 -1.23
N THR A 44 -4.40 -0.99 -1.73
CA THR A 44 -5.26 -0.14 -0.89
C THR A 44 -6.54 -0.86 -0.47
N ARG A 45 -6.95 -0.71 0.79
CA ARG A 45 -8.27 -1.15 1.27
C ARG A 45 -9.39 -0.13 1.06
N PHE A 46 -9.04 1.07 0.56
CA PHE A 46 -9.98 2.19 0.43
C PHE A 46 -10.61 2.29 -0.96
N SER A 47 -10.15 1.50 -1.93
CA SER A 47 -10.77 1.40 -3.24
C SER A 47 -11.49 0.05 -3.37
N ALA A 48 -12.76 0.08 -3.78
CA ALA A 48 -13.54 -1.14 -4.00
C ALA A 48 -12.98 -1.99 -5.15
N THR A 49 -12.27 -1.38 -6.11
CA THR A 49 -11.71 -2.05 -7.30
C THR A 49 -10.30 -2.59 -7.09
N SER A 50 -9.65 -2.26 -5.96
CA SER A 50 -8.32 -2.79 -5.66
C SER A 50 -8.35 -4.31 -5.54
N GLU A 51 -7.19 -4.93 -5.79
CA GLU A 51 -7.04 -6.36 -5.67
C GLU A 51 -7.22 -6.82 -4.22
N LEU A 52 -6.69 -6.07 -3.25
CA LEU A 52 -6.88 -6.36 -1.83
C LEU A 52 -8.35 -6.34 -1.44
N SER A 53 -9.10 -5.31 -1.84
CA SER A 53 -10.53 -5.21 -1.49
C SER A 53 -11.35 -6.31 -2.14
N ARG A 54 -11.00 -6.73 -3.37
CA ARG A 54 -11.61 -7.90 -4.00
C ARG A 54 -11.31 -9.18 -3.24
N LEU A 55 -10.07 -9.39 -2.81
CA LEU A 55 -9.67 -10.53 -1.99
C LEU A 55 -10.47 -10.56 -0.67
N ASN A 56 -10.58 -9.42 0.02
CA ASN A 56 -11.35 -9.32 1.26
C ASN A 56 -12.83 -9.71 1.08
N ARG A 57 -13.45 -9.39 -0.06
CA ARG A 57 -14.84 -9.76 -0.38
C ARG A 57 -15.01 -11.20 -0.84
N ALA A 58 -13.95 -11.86 -1.27
CA ALA A 58 -13.96 -13.24 -1.76
C ALA A 58 -13.70 -14.26 -0.64
N ALA A 59 -13.95 -13.89 0.62
CA ALA A 59 -13.78 -14.77 1.77
C ALA A 59 -14.54 -16.09 1.57
N GLY A 60 -13.85 -17.21 1.81
CA GLY A 60 -14.40 -18.56 1.61
C GLY A 60 -14.32 -19.08 0.16
N ALA A 61 -13.77 -18.31 -0.79
CA ALA A 61 -13.59 -18.73 -2.17
C ALA A 61 -12.12 -18.70 -2.61
N TRP A 62 -11.73 -19.65 -3.46
CA TRP A 62 -10.43 -19.62 -4.13
C TRP A 62 -10.33 -18.39 -5.03
N THR A 63 -9.29 -17.59 -4.82
CA THR A 63 -9.08 -16.33 -5.55
C THR A 63 -7.71 -16.34 -6.20
N VAL A 64 -7.67 -16.08 -7.51
CA VAL A 64 -6.42 -15.88 -8.24
C VAL A 64 -5.87 -14.49 -7.94
N LEU A 65 -4.61 -14.44 -7.54
CA LEU A 65 -3.89 -13.21 -7.19
C LEU A 65 -2.77 -12.95 -8.20
N SER A 66 -2.49 -11.67 -8.43
CA SER A 66 -1.29 -11.23 -9.09
C SER A 66 -0.06 -11.64 -8.28
N ARG A 67 1.07 -11.85 -8.97
CA ARG A 67 2.33 -12.25 -8.32
C ARG A 67 2.74 -11.32 -7.17
N PRO A 68 2.69 -9.98 -7.29
CA PRO A 68 3.03 -9.09 -6.18
C PRO A 68 2.10 -9.25 -4.97
N MET A 69 0.78 -9.40 -5.18
CA MET A 69 -0.18 -9.59 -4.10
C MET A 69 0.06 -10.93 -3.39
N TRP A 70 0.28 -12.01 -4.15
CA TRP A 70 0.62 -13.32 -3.60
C TRP A 70 1.87 -13.26 -2.71
N GLN A 71 2.93 -12.57 -3.15
CA GLN A 71 4.16 -12.41 -2.38
C GLN A 71 3.93 -11.64 -1.08
N VAL A 72 3.17 -10.55 -1.11
CA VAL A 72 2.88 -9.75 0.08
C VAL A 72 2.01 -10.52 1.08
N VAL A 73 0.92 -11.15 0.63
CA VAL A 73 0.05 -11.97 1.48
C VAL A 73 0.82 -13.14 2.08
N GLY A 74 1.60 -13.85 1.26
CA GLY A 74 2.42 -14.96 1.73
C GLY A 74 3.43 -14.55 2.81
N ARG A 75 4.12 -13.41 2.63
CA ARG A 75 5.03 -12.87 3.65
C ARG A 75 4.29 -12.41 4.91
N ALA A 76 3.15 -11.74 4.77
CA ALA A 76 2.37 -11.28 5.90
C ALA A 76 1.88 -12.45 6.79
N LEU A 77 1.39 -13.54 6.17
CA LEU A 77 0.97 -14.74 6.89
C LEU A 77 2.15 -15.53 7.48
N HIS A 78 3.33 -15.45 6.87
CA HIS A 78 4.54 -16.00 7.45
C HIS A 78 4.94 -15.22 8.73
N LEU A 79 5.01 -13.88 8.64
CA LEU A 79 5.32 -13.02 9.78
C LEU A 79 4.32 -13.17 10.93
N ALA A 80 3.03 -13.34 10.62
CA ALA A 80 2.03 -13.60 11.65
C ALA A 80 2.33 -14.86 12.47
N ARG A 81 2.82 -15.91 11.81
CA ARG A 81 3.24 -17.15 12.48
C ARG A 81 4.55 -16.97 13.24
N GLU A 82 5.55 -16.33 12.63
CA GLU A 82 6.86 -16.12 13.27
C GLU A 82 6.77 -15.26 14.54
N THR A 83 5.88 -14.27 14.54
CA THR A 83 5.71 -13.34 15.65
C THR A 83 4.70 -13.80 16.69
N GLY A 84 4.13 -15.01 16.56
CA GLY A 84 3.09 -15.52 17.46
C GLY A 84 1.84 -14.64 17.52
N GLY A 85 1.52 -13.95 16.41
CA GLY A 85 0.36 -13.05 16.31
C GLY A 85 0.60 -11.60 16.73
N LEU A 86 1.82 -11.19 17.11
CA LEU A 86 2.13 -9.77 17.34
C LEU A 86 1.96 -8.92 16.07
N PHE A 87 2.25 -9.52 14.91
CA PHE A 87 1.84 -9.02 13.61
C PHE A 87 0.65 -9.84 13.12
N ASP A 88 -0.47 -9.19 12.78
CA ASP A 88 -1.63 -9.87 12.19
C ASP A 88 -2.20 -9.07 11.01
N PRO A 89 -2.09 -9.56 9.76
CA PRO A 89 -2.63 -8.87 8.59
C PRO A 89 -4.15 -9.03 8.42
N THR A 90 -4.82 -9.79 9.29
CA THR A 90 -6.25 -10.15 9.18
C THR A 90 -7.18 -9.29 10.05
N VAL A 91 -6.66 -8.21 10.63
CA VAL A 91 -7.38 -7.32 11.56
C VAL A 91 -8.40 -6.38 10.92
N LEU A 92 -8.72 -6.54 9.63
CA LEU A 92 -9.62 -5.64 8.90
C LEU A 92 -10.96 -5.43 9.61
N THR A 93 -11.61 -6.51 10.06
CA THR A 93 -12.90 -6.44 10.75
C THR A 93 -12.82 -5.60 12.03
N ALA A 94 -11.74 -5.76 12.81
CA ALA A 94 -11.52 -4.98 14.03
C ALA A 94 -11.27 -3.50 13.71
N MET A 95 -10.50 -3.19 12.65
CA MET A 95 -10.28 -1.82 12.19
C MET A 95 -11.58 -1.14 11.77
N LEU A 96 -12.45 -1.84 11.03
CA LEU A 96 -13.76 -1.32 10.62
C LEU A 96 -14.69 -1.10 11.82
N ALA A 97 -14.72 -2.04 12.76
CA ALA A 97 -15.51 -1.91 14.00
C ALA A 97 -15.05 -0.71 14.86
N ALA A 98 -13.75 -0.39 14.83
CA ALA A 98 -13.19 0.80 15.45
C ALA A 98 -13.46 2.11 14.69
N GLY A 99 -14.20 2.08 13.58
CA GLY A 99 -14.56 3.25 12.79
C GLY A 99 -13.52 3.66 11.74
N TYR A 100 -12.45 2.88 11.55
CA TYR A 100 -11.44 3.18 10.53
C TYR A 100 -11.84 2.59 9.17
N ASP A 101 -12.88 3.13 8.56
CA ASP A 101 -13.47 2.65 7.29
C ASP A 101 -13.10 3.49 6.05
N ARG A 102 -12.45 4.64 6.25
CA ARG A 102 -12.04 5.57 5.18
C ARG A 102 -10.60 6.05 5.35
N SER A 103 -10.00 6.59 4.28
CA SER A 103 -8.63 7.15 4.36
C SER A 103 -8.62 8.39 5.24
N PHE A 104 -7.49 8.67 5.91
CA PHE A 104 -7.32 9.89 6.71
C PHE A 104 -7.45 11.16 5.87
N ASP A 105 -7.06 11.12 4.59
CA ASP A 105 -7.22 12.26 3.67
C ASP A 105 -8.69 12.68 3.49
N GLN A 106 -9.65 11.80 3.81
CA GLN A 106 -11.09 12.05 3.73
C GLN A 106 -11.70 12.54 5.05
N ILE A 107 -10.93 12.51 6.15
CA ILE A 107 -11.36 12.94 7.48
C ILE A 107 -10.79 14.34 7.75
N GLY A 108 -10.93 15.27 6.78
CA GLY A 108 -10.32 16.60 6.81
C GLY A 108 -10.35 17.24 8.20
N SER A 109 -9.23 17.87 8.58
CA SER A 109 -9.00 18.51 9.89
C SER A 109 -10.29 19.14 10.39
N GLY A 110 -10.92 18.51 11.38
CA GLY A 110 -12.14 19.04 11.97
C GLY A 110 -11.87 20.48 12.36
N ALA A 111 -12.59 21.42 11.74
CA ALA A 111 -12.69 22.77 12.27
C ALA A 111 -13.21 22.63 13.70
N VAL A 112 -12.32 22.79 14.67
CA VAL A 112 -12.71 23.13 16.02
C VAL A 112 -13.28 24.53 15.89
N ASN A 113 -14.61 24.63 15.98
CA ASN A 113 -15.33 25.90 16.08
C ASN A 113 -14.73 26.78 17.19
#